data_AF-A0AAV1PAX0-F1
#
_entry.id   AF-A0AAV1PAX0-F1
#
_cell.length_a   1.000
_cell.length_b   1.000
_cell.length_c   1.000
_cell.angle_alpha   90.00
_cell.angle_beta   90.00
_cell.angle_gamma   90.00
#
_symmetry.space_group_name_H-M   'P 1'
#
loop_
_entity.id
_entity.type
_entity.pdbx_description
1 polymer ?
#
loop_
_entity_poly.entity_id
_entity_poly.type
_entity_poly.pdbx_seq_one_letter_code
_entity_poly.pdbx_strand_id
1 'polypeptide(L)'
;MTATLQFPLASDVASVAIGNHWTQRGEQKKQPLTDKMAEVEETLKRIEAHKGVIGTIIVNAEGIPIRTTLDNSTTVQYAGLLRQLTMKARSTVRDIDPQNDLTFLRIRSKKHEILVSPENDFLLIVIQNPCE
;
A
#
# COMPACT_ATOMS: atom_id res chain seq x y z
N MET A 1 -50.83 17.09 -28.91
CA MET A 1 -49.62 16.46 -28.31
C MET A 1 -49.59 15.04 -28.82
N THR A 2 -48.76 14.82 -29.84
CA THR A 2 -48.83 13.64 -30.71
C THR A 2 -47.47 12.97 -30.61
N ALA A 3 -47.43 11.71 -30.18
CA ALA A 3 -46.25 10.86 -30.27
C ALA A 3 -46.71 9.52 -30.83
N THR A 4 -46.34 9.24 -32.08
CA THR A 4 -46.45 7.90 -32.66
C THR A 4 -45.18 7.65 -33.46
N LEU A 5 -44.53 6.55 -33.09
CA LEU A 5 -43.31 5.99 -33.64
C LEU A 5 -43.51 5.53 -35.09
N GLN A 6 -42.47 5.66 -35.94
CA GLN A 6 -42.07 4.60 -36.88
C GLN A 6 -40.70 4.95 -37.51
N PHE A 7 -39.76 4.00 -37.43
CA PHE A 7 -38.45 4.00 -38.10
C PHE A 7 -38.55 3.92 -39.63
N PRO A 8 -37.50 4.36 -40.36
CA PRO A 8 -37.06 3.65 -41.56
C PRO A 8 -35.62 3.12 -41.42
N LEU A 9 -35.42 1.94 -42.02
CA LEU A 9 -34.17 1.20 -42.17
C LEU A 9 -33.45 1.56 -43.48
N ALA A 10 -32.12 1.66 -43.38
CA ALA A 10 -31.08 1.29 -44.34
C ALA A 10 -30.87 2.07 -45.65
N SER A 11 -29.58 2.23 -45.94
CA SER A 11 -28.87 2.55 -47.19
C SER A 11 -28.85 4.00 -47.70
N ASP A 12 -27.63 4.56 -47.62
CA ASP A 12 -27.01 5.57 -48.48
C ASP A 12 -27.62 6.96 -48.61
N VAL A 13 -26.96 7.93 -47.95
CA VAL A 13 -26.50 9.17 -48.60
C VAL A 13 -25.21 9.67 -47.95
N ALA A 14 -24.28 10.05 -48.82
CA ALA A 14 -22.89 10.37 -48.58
C ALA A 14 -22.63 11.61 -47.71
N SER A 15 -21.47 11.64 -47.03
CA SER A 15 -20.37 12.53 -47.44
C SER A 15 -19.14 12.35 -46.56
N VAL A 16 -18.01 12.12 -47.25
CA VAL A 16 -16.65 12.34 -46.76
C VAL A 16 -16.53 13.80 -46.29
N ALA A 17 -16.15 14.00 -45.03
CA ALA A 17 -15.63 15.29 -44.55
C ALA A 17 -14.44 15.04 -43.62
N ILE A 18 -13.31 15.56 -44.06
CA ILE A 18 -11.99 15.55 -43.45
C ILE A 18 -12.04 16.32 -42.12
N GLY A 19 -11.55 15.73 -41.02
CA GLY A 19 -11.46 16.39 -39.72
C GLY A 19 -10.83 15.52 -38.66
N ASN A 20 -9.49 15.47 -38.65
CA ASN A 20 -8.70 14.80 -37.61
C ASN A 20 -8.91 15.48 -36.25
N HIS A 21 -9.78 14.96 -35.38
CA HIS A 21 -9.73 15.28 -33.93
C HIS A 21 -10.62 14.37 -33.07
N TRP A 22 -9.98 13.66 -32.12
CA TRP A 22 -10.50 12.91 -30.97
C TRP A 22 -11.37 11.66 -31.27
N THR A 23 -11.01 10.46 -30.82
CA THR A 23 -11.12 10.07 -29.41
C THR A 23 -10.25 8.83 -29.13
N GLN A 24 -8.99 9.02 -28.71
CA GLN A 24 -8.26 7.99 -27.98
C GLN A 24 -8.63 8.10 -26.50
N ARG A 25 -9.77 7.49 -26.12
CA ARG A 25 -10.05 7.26 -24.70
C ARG A 25 -9.21 6.04 -24.30
N GLY A 26 -8.03 6.31 -23.75
CA GLY A 26 -7.01 5.33 -23.45
C GLY A 26 -7.52 4.12 -22.67
N GLU A 27 -7.15 2.93 -23.13
CA GLU A 27 -7.10 1.75 -22.30
C GLU A 27 -6.14 2.04 -21.14
N GLN A 28 -6.66 2.25 -19.95
CA GLN A 28 -5.85 2.20 -18.74
C GLN A 28 -5.33 0.77 -18.61
N LYS A 29 -4.07 0.58 -19.01
CA LYS A 29 -3.32 -0.66 -18.86
C LYS A 29 -3.28 -1.02 -17.38
N LYS A 30 -4.20 -1.87 -16.92
CA LYS A 30 -4.16 -2.47 -15.59
C LYS A 30 -2.86 -3.25 -15.49
N GLN A 31 -1.87 -2.70 -14.80
CA GLN A 31 -0.68 -3.47 -14.44
C GLN A 31 -1.12 -4.76 -13.73
N PRO A 32 -0.62 -5.93 -14.16
CA PRO A 32 -1.01 -7.19 -13.55
C PRO A 32 -0.54 -7.21 -12.09
N LEU A 33 -1.41 -7.66 -11.19
CA LEU A 33 -1.15 -7.73 -9.74
C LEU A 33 0.12 -8.53 -9.40
N THR A 34 0.49 -9.47 -10.27
CA THR A 34 1.69 -10.32 -10.16
C THR A 34 2.99 -9.51 -10.16
N ASP A 35 3.08 -8.48 -11.00
CA ASP A 35 4.30 -7.65 -11.11
C ASP A 35 4.50 -6.80 -9.85
N LYS A 36 3.40 -6.28 -9.28
CA LYS A 36 3.44 -5.50 -8.03
C LYS A 36 3.89 -6.33 -6.83
N MET A 37 3.45 -7.59 -6.76
CA MET A 37 3.87 -8.49 -5.68
C MET A 37 5.35 -8.84 -5.79
N ALA A 38 5.88 -8.98 -7.00
CA ALA A 38 7.31 -9.24 -7.22
C ALA A 38 8.19 -8.08 -6.74
N GLU A 39 7.80 -6.83 -7.01
CA GLU A 39 8.54 -5.64 -6.56
C GLU A 39 8.57 -5.49 -5.03
N VAL A 40 7.43 -5.76 -4.37
CA VAL A 40 7.34 -5.74 -2.90
C VAL A 40 8.26 -6.81 -2.30
N GLU A 41 8.22 -8.02 -2.85
CA GLU A 41 9.05 -9.14 -2.42
C GLU A 41 10.56 -8.85 -2.60
N GLU A 42 10.95 -8.26 -3.73
CA GLU A 42 12.33 -7.82 -3.95
C GLU A 42 12.76 -6.74 -2.94
N THR A 43 11.89 -5.78 -2.66
CA THR A 43 12.17 -4.73 -1.69
C THR A 43 12.33 -5.29 -0.27
N LEU A 44 11.49 -6.25 0.12
CA LEU A 44 11.62 -6.93 1.41
C LEU A 44 12.92 -7.71 1.51
N LYS A 45 13.32 -8.43 0.45
CA LYS A 45 14.62 -9.12 0.41
C LYS A 45 15.79 -8.15 0.56
N ARG A 46 15.73 -6.97 -0.06
CA ARG A 46 16.77 -5.93 0.11
C ARG A 46 16.85 -5.42 1.55
N ILE A 47 15.71 -5.27 2.23
CA ILE A 47 15.67 -4.89 3.65
C ILE A 47 16.27 -6.01 4.50
N GLU A 48 15.84 -7.25 4.30
CA GLU A 48 16.33 -8.42 5.05
C GLU A 48 17.83 -8.65 4.86
N ALA A 49 18.38 -8.36 3.68
CA ALA A 49 19.80 -8.47 3.39
C ALA A 49 20.66 -7.36 4.01
N HIS A 50 20.05 -6.30 4.56
CA HIS A 50 20.80 -5.19 5.13
C HIS A 50 21.49 -5.62 6.43
N LYS A 51 22.75 -5.21 6.58
CA LYS A 51 23.57 -5.55 7.76
C LYS A 51 22.88 -5.02 9.03
N GLY A 52 22.69 -5.90 10.01
CA GLY A 52 22.03 -5.58 11.26
C GLY A 52 20.51 -5.67 11.28
N VAL A 53 19.87 -6.02 10.16
CA VAL A 53 18.48 -6.47 10.19
C VAL A 53 18.39 -7.87 10.79
N ILE A 54 17.62 -7.98 11.88
CA ILE A 54 17.36 -9.22 12.59
C ILE A 54 16.10 -9.89 12.02
N GLY A 55 15.09 -9.09 11.68
CA GLY A 55 13.89 -9.61 11.05
C GLY A 55 12.88 -8.55 10.64
N THR A 56 11.92 -8.98 9.82
CA THR A 56 10.82 -8.15 9.31
C THR A 56 9.46 -8.79 9.64
N ILE A 57 8.45 -7.95 9.81
CA ILE A 57 7.05 -8.36 9.97
C ILE A 57 6.18 -7.40 9.16
N ILE A 58 5.24 -7.95 8.39
CA ILE A 58 4.16 -7.21 7.75
C ILE A 58 2.86 -7.59 8.44
N VAL A 59 2.13 -6.59 8.90
CA VAL A 59 0.88 -6.75 9.64
C VAL A 59 -0.24 -6.04 8.88
N ASN A 60 -1.43 -6.63 8.84
CA ASN A 60 -2.62 -5.99 8.27
C ASN A 60 -3.27 -5.00 9.26
N ALA A 61 -4.38 -4.38 8.84
CA ALA A 61 -5.11 -3.42 9.65
C ALA A 61 -5.66 -4.01 10.97
N GLU A 62 -5.98 -5.30 10.97
CA GLU A 62 -6.51 -6.06 12.11
C GLU A 62 -5.42 -6.45 13.13
N GLY A 63 -4.14 -6.22 12.82
CA GLY A 63 -3.03 -6.62 13.68
C GLY A 63 -2.56 -8.06 13.45
N ILE A 64 -3.00 -8.70 12.37
CA ILE A 64 -2.63 -10.08 12.01
C ILE A 64 -1.37 -10.04 11.13
N PRO A 65 -0.30 -10.79 11.50
CA PRO A 65 0.88 -10.92 10.66
C PRO A 65 0.55 -11.63 9.35
N ILE A 66 0.91 -11.02 8.21
CA ILE A 66 0.80 -11.61 6.87
C ILE A 66 2.11 -12.29 6.46
N ARG A 67 3.23 -11.69 6.84
CA ARG A 67 4.58 -12.15 6.47
C ARG A 67 5.53 -11.84 7.60
N THR A 68 6.46 -12.76 7.88
CA THR A 68 7.51 -12.54 8.87
C THR A 68 8.71 -13.43 8.60
N THR A 69 9.89 -12.98 9.04
CA THR A 69 11.11 -13.81 9.12
C THR A 69 11.37 -14.33 10.54
N LEU A 70 10.49 -14.03 11.50
CA LEU A 70 10.62 -14.42 12.90
C LEU A 70 9.75 -15.63 13.23
N ASP A 71 9.96 -16.22 14.41
CA ASP A 71 9.08 -17.26 14.91
C ASP A 71 7.68 -16.71 15.22
N ASN A 72 6.68 -17.58 15.15
CA ASN A 72 5.28 -17.19 15.30
C ASN A 72 4.99 -16.51 16.65
N SER A 73 5.58 -17.01 17.75
CA SER A 73 5.31 -16.50 19.09
C SER A 73 5.78 -15.06 19.25
N THR A 74 7.00 -14.77 18.80
CA THR A 74 7.58 -13.43 18.77
C THR A 74 6.78 -12.53 17.84
N THR A 75 6.45 -13.02 16.64
CA THR A 75 5.72 -12.26 15.63
C THR A 75 4.37 -11.75 16.13
N VAL A 76 3.56 -12.62 16.74
CA VAL A 76 2.24 -12.24 17.26
C VAL A 76 2.35 -11.19 18.36
N GLN A 77 3.33 -11.33 19.26
CA GLN A 77 3.56 -10.34 20.32
C GLN A 77 3.94 -8.97 19.75
N TYR A 78 4.91 -8.92 18.82
CA TYR A 78 5.33 -7.66 18.20
C TYR A 78 4.21 -7.02 17.40
N ALA A 79 3.48 -7.80 16.59
CA ALA A 79 2.38 -7.29 15.78
C ALA A 79 1.31 -6.61 16.64
N GLY A 80 0.84 -7.29 17.69
CA GLY A 80 -0.19 -6.74 18.58
C GLY A 80 0.26 -5.48 19.32
N LEU A 81 1.44 -5.52 19.93
CA LEU A 81 1.96 -4.41 20.73
C LEU A 81 2.30 -3.19 19.88
N LEU A 82 3.02 -3.38 18.77
CA LEU A 82 3.45 -2.27 17.91
C LEU A 82 2.27 -1.68 17.14
N ARG A 83 1.28 -2.48 16.74
CA ARG A 83 0.05 -1.94 16.14
C ARG A 83 -0.66 -0.98 17.09
N GLN A 84 -0.86 -1.38 18.34
CA GLN A 84 -1.50 -0.52 19.35
C GLN A 84 -0.68 0.73 19.63
N LEU A 85 0.64 0.59 19.74
CA LEU A 85 1.54 1.71 19.95
C LEU A 85 1.50 2.72 18.79
N THR A 86 1.58 2.24 17.55
CA THR A 86 1.51 3.08 16.35
C THR A 86 0.16 3.80 16.24
N MET A 87 -0.95 3.15 16.59
CA MET A 87 -2.26 3.82 16.64
C MET A 87 -2.26 5.00 17.61
N LYS A 88 -1.78 4.77 18.84
CA LYS A 88 -1.71 5.83 19.86
C LYS A 88 -0.78 6.95 19.42
N ALA A 89 0.40 6.61 18.88
CA ALA A 89 1.35 7.60 18.38
C ALA A 89 0.75 8.44 17.24
N ARG A 90 0.05 7.81 16.28
CA ARG A 90 -0.64 8.50 15.18
C ARG A 90 -1.72 9.45 15.70
N SER A 91 -2.52 9.02 16.66
CA SER A 91 -3.52 9.87 17.32
C SER A 91 -2.85 11.08 17.99
N THR A 92 -1.80 10.87 18.77
CA THR A 92 -1.07 11.96 19.44
C THR A 92 -0.46 12.96 18.45
N VAL A 93 0.08 12.49 17.31
CA VAL A 93 0.57 13.40 16.26
C VAL A 93 -0.56 14.28 15.72
N ARG A 94 -1.74 13.70 15.48
CA ARG A 94 -2.92 14.43 14.98
C ARG A 94 -3.55 15.35 16.02
N ASP A 95 -3.43 15.01 17.29
CA ASP A 95 -3.89 15.86 18.40
C ASP A 95 -3.03 17.14 18.50
N ILE A 96 -1.75 17.08 18.09
CA ILE A 96 -0.84 18.24 18.04
C ILE A 96 -1.13 19.08 16.79
N ASP A 97 -1.19 18.45 15.61
CA ASP A 97 -1.57 19.09 14.35
C ASP A 97 -2.40 18.12 13.51
N PRO A 98 -3.70 18.41 13.27
CA PRO A 98 -4.58 17.52 12.53
C PRO A 98 -4.19 17.37 11.04
N GLN A 99 -3.33 18.22 10.50
CA GLN A 99 -2.81 18.10 9.14
C GLN A 99 -1.64 17.14 9.02
N ASN A 100 -1.02 16.73 10.14
CA ASN A 100 0.13 15.85 10.15
C ASN A 100 -0.32 14.39 10.29
N ASP A 101 0.47 13.48 9.74
CA ASP A 101 0.28 12.04 9.93
C ASP A 101 1.59 11.37 10.31
N LEU A 102 1.48 10.28 11.07
CA LEU A 102 2.65 9.50 11.45
C LEU A 102 3.14 8.73 10.22
N THR A 103 4.30 9.12 9.70
CA THR A 103 4.94 8.45 8.55
C THR A 103 5.86 7.32 8.99
N PHE A 104 6.54 7.48 10.13
CA PHE A 104 7.52 6.53 10.61
C PHE A 104 7.73 6.66 12.11
N LEU A 105 7.95 5.53 12.77
CA LEU A 105 8.22 5.44 14.21
C LEU A 105 9.48 4.61 14.44
N ARG A 106 10.47 5.20 15.11
CA ARG A 106 11.73 4.55 15.48
C ARG A 106 11.83 4.42 16.99
N ILE A 107 11.94 3.19 17.48
CA ILE A 107 12.02 2.87 18.90
C ILE A 107 13.36 2.18 19.14
N ARG A 108 14.26 2.87 19.84
CA ARG A 108 15.59 2.34 20.15
C ARG A 108 15.67 1.91 21.62
N SER A 109 16.08 0.67 21.83
CA SER A 109 16.40 0.11 23.15
C SER A 109 17.87 -0.31 23.20
N LYS A 110 18.33 -0.80 24.35
CA LYS A 110 19.69 -1.35 24.48
C LYS A 110 19.90 -2.64 23.66
N LYS A 111 18.84 -3.41 23.40
CA LYS A 111 18.92 -4.72 22.74
C LYS A 111 18.51 -4.69 21.28
N HIS A 112 17.50 -3.88 20.95
CA HIS A 112 16.90 -3.81 19.63
C HIS A 112 16.60 -2.36 19.24
N GLU A 113 16.75 -2.08 17.95
CA GLU A 113 16.18 -0.92 17.29
C GLU A 113 15.00 -1.39 16.42
N ILE A 114 13.82 -0.82 16.65
CA ILE A 114 12.59 -1.19 15.98
C ILE A 114 12.16 -0.01 15.12
N LEU A 115 11.96 -0.28 13.84
CA LEU A 115 11.53 0.68 12.85
C LEU A 115 10.14 0.27 12.40
N VAL A 116 9.18 1.16 12.52
CA VAL A 116 7.77 0.89 12.22
C VAL A 116 7.27 1.93 11.22
N SER A 117 6.83 1.45 10.06
CA SER A 117 6.27 2.28 8.99
C SER A 117 4.81 1.88 8.77
N PRO A 118 3.84 2.72 9.15
CA PRO A 118 2.47 2.56 8.69
C PRO A 118 2.36 2.97 7.22
N GLU A 119 1.80 2.11 6.38
CA GLU A 119 1.54 2.38 4.97
C GLU A 119 0.14 1.88 4.62
N ASN A 120 -0.80 2.82 4.39
CA ASN A 120 -2.21 2.52 4.21
C ASN A 120 -2.76 1.66 5.37
N ASP A 121 -3.26 0.46 5.05
CA ASP A 121 -3.80 -0.52 5.99
C ASP A 121 -2.76 -1.57 6.44
N PHE A 122 -1.49 -1.34 6.13
CA PHE A 122 -0.40 -2.25 6.50
C PHE A 122 0.59 -1.57 7.45
N LEU A 123 1.24 -2.40 8.25
CA LEU A 123 2.31 -1.99 9.14
C LEU A 123 3.55 -2.81 8.82
N LEU A 124 4.60 -2.15 8.33
CA LEU A 124 5.92 -2.74 8.19
C LEU A 124 6.68 -2.53 9.48
N ILE A 125 7.18 -3.62 10.07
CA ILE A 125 8.03 -3.62 11.26
C ILE A 125 9.36 -4.22 10.85
N VAL A 126 10.45 -3.52 11.15
CA VAL A 126 11.82 -3.99 10.97
C VAL A 126 12.51 -3.97 12.33
N ILE A 127 13.10 -5.09 12.71
CA ILE A 127 13.85 -5.25 13.95
C ILE A 127 15.32 -5.33 13.59
N GLN A 128 16.13 -4.49 14.21
CA GLN A 128 17.55 -4.33 13.94
C GLN A 128 18.37 -4.38 15.23
N ASN A 129 19.66 -4.67 15.08
CA ASN A 129 20.65 -4.52 16.13
C ASN A 129 20.95 -3.02 16.33
N PRO A 130 20.82 -2.46 17.54
CA PRO A 130 21.04 -1.03 17.77
C PRO A 130 22.53 -0.63 17.66
N CYS A 131 23.45 -1.59 17.75
CA CYS A 131 24.89 -1.34 17.79
C CYS A 131 25.60 -1.64 16.47
N GLU A 132 24.85 -1.88 15.39
CA GLU A 132 25.42 -2.09 14.04
C GLU A 132 25.87 -0.79 13.37
#